data_AF-A0A9E2I231-F1
#
_entry.id   AF-A0A9E2I231-F1
#
_cell.length_a   1.000
_cell.length_b   1.000
_cell.length_c   1.000
_cell.angle_alpha   90.00
_cell.angle_beta   90.00
_cell.angle_gamma   90.00
#
_symmetry.space_group_name_H-M   'P 1'
#
loop_
_entity.id
_entity.type
_entity.pdbx_description
1 polymer ?
#
loop_
_entity_poly.entity_id
_entity_poly.type
_entity_poly.pdbx_seq_one_letter_code
_entity_poly.pdbx_strand_id
1 'polypeptide(L)'
;MNKYFLQFAAFLARILPAPVRRAFYIFAPLARLIRVALNRAAPTGLTEVTVAAGELSGARLRLDLQLEKDYWLGTYETDLQAAVREFVQPGWVAYDVGANIGYITLLLARAVGERGQVFSFEAL
;
A
#
# COMPACT_ATOMS: atom_id res chain seq x y z
N MET A 1 -2.33 1.41 -22.81
CA MET A 1 -2.12 0.87 -21.46
C MET A 1 -1.12 -0.29 -21.54
N ASN A 2 0.12 -0.13 -21.05
CA ASN A 2 1.13 -1.19 -21.13
C ASN A 2 1.08 -2.06 -19.86
N LYS A 3 0.19 -3.06 -19.86
CA LYS A 3 -0.03 -3.98 -18.73
C LYS A 3 1.27 -4.68 -18.27
N TYR A 4 2.18 -4.95 -19.21
CA TYR A 4 3.47 -5.57 -18.91
C TYR A 4 4.36 -4.68 -18.05
N PHE A 5 4.31 -3.36 -18.24
CA PHE A 5 5.08 -2.43 -17.41
C PHE A 5 4.60 -2.41 -15.96
N LEU A 6 3.28 -2.44 -15.73
CA LEU A 6 2.72 -2.52 -14.37
C LEU A 6 3.06 -3.87 -13.71
N GLN A 7 3.00 -4.97 -14.46
CA GLN A 7 3.41 -6.28 -13.95
C GLN A 7 4.90 -6.31 -13.59
N PHE A 8 5.75 -5.70 -14.42
CA PHE A 8 7.18 -5.56 -14.15
C PHE A 8 7.42 -4.68 -12.91
N ALA A 9 6.73 -3.54 -12.78
CA ALA A 9 6.84 -2.69 -11.60
C ALA A 9 6.39 -3.42 -10.32
N ALA A 10 5.30 -4.18 -10.36
CA ALA A 10 4.86 -5.02 -9.26
C ALA A 10 5.89 -6.10 -8.89
N PHE A 11 6.47 -6.74 -9.90
CA PHE A 11 7.52 -7.74 -9.71
C PHE A 11 8.76 -7.15 -9.05
N LEU A 12 9.25 -6.00 -9.54
CA LEU A 12 10.35 -5.27 -8.90
C LEU A 12 10.00 -4.88 -7.47
N ALA A 13 8.80 -4.34 -7.23
CA ALA A 13 8.37 -3.96 -5.89
C ALA A 13 8.37 -5.15 -4.91
N ARG A 14 7.99 -6.35 -5.37
CA ARG A 14 8.00 -7.58 -4.56
C ARG A 14 9.41 -8.01 -4.15
N ILE A 15 10.40 -7.85 -5.04
CA ILE A 15 11.76 -8.34 -4.83
C ILE A 15 12.63 -7.31 -4.10
N LEU A 16 12.42 -6.02 -4.37
CA LEU A 16 13.28 -4.97 -3.83
C LEU A 16 13.07 -4.79 -2.32
N PRO A 17 14.15 -4.72 -1.52
CA PRO A 17 14.06 -4.40 -0.09
C PRO A 17 13.39 -3.05 0.15
N ALA A 18 12.68 -2.91 1.28
CA ALA A 18 11.98 -1.68 1.64
C ALA A 18 12.84 -0.40 1.60
N PRO A 19 14.11 -0.40 2.06
CA PRO A 19 14.98 0.78 1.96
C PRO A 19 15.24 1.21 0.51
N VAL A 20 15.37 0.25 -0.40
CA VAL A 20 15.60 0.52 -1.84
C VAL A 20 14.34 1.11 -2.47
N ARG A 21 13.16 0.58 -2.13
CA ARG A 21 11.89 1.16 -2.58
C ARG A 21 11.71 2.60 -2.08
N ARG A 22 12.06 2.87 -0.81
CA ARG A 22 12.02 4.23 -0.23
C ARG A 22 13.01 5.17 -0.93
N ALA A 23 14.21 4.69 -1.26
CA ALA A 23 15.23 5.48 -1.96
C ALA A 23 14.76 6.02 -3.32
N PHE A 24 13.89 5.30 -4.04
CA PHE A 24 13.31 5.80 -5.30
C PHE A 24 12.49 7.07 -5.11
N TYR A 25 11.96 7.32 -3.92
CA TYR A 25 11.19 8.52 -3.59
C TYR A 25 12.06 9.66 -3.04
N ILE A 26 13.30 9.38 -2.64
CA ILE A 26 14.23 10.39 -2.09
C ILE A 26 14.88 11.19 -3.23
N PHE A 27 15.20 10.56 -4.37
CA PHE A 27 15.80 11.25 -5.50
C PHE A 27 14.74 11.79 -6.48
N ALA A 28 14.46 13.09 -6.41
CA ALA A 28 13.35 13.74 -7.11
C ALA A 28 13.31 13.52 -8.65
N PRO A 29 14.42 13.54 -9.40
CA PRO A 29 14.37 13.29 -10.85
C PRO A 29 13.95 11.85 -11.20
N LEU A 30 14.48 10.85 -10.49
CA LEU A 30 14.12 9.44 -10.72
C LEU A 30 12.68 9.17 -10.26
N ALA A 31 12.29 9.71 -9.10
CA ALA A 31 10.91 9.64 -8.61
C ALA A 31 9.92 10.17 -9.64
N ARG A 32 10.25 11.31 -10.28
CA ARG A 32 9.44 11.92 -11.33
C ARG A 32 9.35 11.03 -12.57
N LEU A 33 10.46 10.46 -13.04
CA LEU A 33 10.47 9.56 -14.19
C LEU A 33 9.63 8.31 -13.94
N ILE A 34 9.83 7.64 -12.80
CA ILE A 34 9.05 6.47 -12.39
C ILE A 34 7.57 6.83 -12.30
N ARG A 35 7.24 7.97 -11.67
CA ARG A 35 5.86 8.47 -11.57
C ARG A 35 5.21 8.68 -12.93
N VAL A 36 5.90 9.31 -13.87
CA VAL A 36 5.35 9.55 -15.22
C VAL A 36 5.16 8.23 -15.98
N ALA A 37 6.13 7.31 -15.90
CA ALA A 37 6.03 6.01 -16.56
C ALA A 37 4.86 5.18 -16.01
N LEU A 38 4.71 5.12 -14.67
CA LEU A 38 3.61 4.43 -14.02
C LEU A 38 2.25 5.06 -14.37
N ASN A 39 2.14 6.39 -14.34
CA ASN A 39 0.87 7.07 -14.66
C ASN A 39 0.43 6.85 -16.11
N ARG A 40 1.37 6.75 -17.06
CA ARG A 40 1.06 6.42 -18.47
C ARG A 40 0.63 4.95 -18.65
N ALA A 41 1.13 4.06 -17.80
CA ALA A 41 0.82 2.63 -17.86
C ALA A 41 -0.45 2.26 -17.08
N ALA A 42 -0.79 3.02 -16.04
CA ALA A 42 -1.93 2.82 -15.16
C ALA A 42 -3.28 2.92 -15.91
N PRO A 43 -4.27 2.08 -15.57
CA PRO A 43 -5.65 2.32 -15.96
C PRO A 43 -6.15 3.64 -15.37
N THR A 44 -7.14 4.25 -16.03
CA THR A 44 -7.81 5.46 -15.53
C THR A 44 -8.93 5.08 -14.57
N GLY A 45 -8.98 5.75 -13.41
CA GLY A 45 -10.03 5.58 -12.41
C GLY A 45 -9.83 4.37 -11.50
N LEU A 46 -10.79 4.20 -10.58
CA LEU A 46 -10.77 3.16 -9.55
C LEU A 46 -10.77 1.76 -10.16
N THR A 47 -9.69 1.01 -9.90
CA THR A 47 -9.49 -0.35 -10.41
C THR A 47 -9.22 -1.30 -9.24
N GLU A 48 -9.80 -2.50 -9.27
CA GLU A 48 -9.41 -3.56 -8.33
C GLU A 48 -8.00 -4.04 -8.63
N VAL A 49 -7.12 -3.96 -7.63
CA VAL A 49 -5.71 -4.33 -7.73
C VAL A 49 -5.30 -5.17 -6.53
N THR A 50 -4.30 -6.02 -6.75
CA THR A 50 -3.60 -6.70 -5.65
C THR A 50 -2.39 -5.88 -5.26
N VAL A 51 -2.29 -5.53 -3.97
CA VAL A 51 -1.14 -4.82 -3.40
C VAL A 51 0.12 -5.62 -3.69
N ALA A 52 1.08 -4.99 -4.36
CA ALA A 52 2.27 -5.65 -4.85
C ALA A 52 3.24 -5.96 -3.71
N ALA A 53 3.45 -5.02 -2.78
CA ALA A 53 4.48 -5.10 -1.76
C ALA A 53 4.04 -4.41 -0.45
N GLY A 54 4.91 -4.42 0.57
CA GLY A 54 4.59 -3.91 1.91
C GLY A 54 3.88 -4.94 2.79
N GLU A 55 3.52 -4.55 4.01
CA GLU A 55 2.89 -5.44 4.99
C GLU A 55 1.48 -5.90 4.54
N LEU A 56 0.85 -5.11 3.65
CA LEU A 56 -0.43 -5.43 3.03
C LEU A 56 -0.30 -6.18 1.68
N SER A 57 0.89 -6.67 1.33
CA SER A 57 1.10 -7.44 0.09
C SER A 57 0.11 -8.62 0.01
N GLY A 58 -0.50 -8.77 -1.17
CA GLY A 58 -1.52 -9.78 -1.45
C GLY A 58 -2.97 -9.35 -1.18
N ALA A 59 -3.21 -8.25 -0.45
CA ALA A 59 -4.56 -7.73 -0.25
C ALA A 59 -5.14 -7.17 -1.56
N ARG A 60 -6.47 -7.22 -1.68
CA ARG A 60 -7.20 -6.64 -2.81
C ARG A 60 -7.82 -5.32 -2.39
N LEU A 61 -7.56 -4.26 -3.16
CA LEU A 61 -8.04 -2.90 -2.94
C LEU A 61 -8.57 -2.33 -4.25
N ARG A 62 -9.48 -1.36 -4.15
CA ARG A 62 -9.87 -0.53 -5.30
C ARG A 62 -9.09 0.76 -5.22
N LEU A 63 -8.15 0.94 -6.14
CA LEU A 63 -7.25 2.08 -6.17
C LEU A 63 -7.31 2.78 -7.52
N ASP A 64 -7.19 4.11 -7.51
CA ASP A 64 -6.80 4.88 -8.68
C ASP A 64 -5.27 4.92 -8.76
N LEU A 65 -4.69 4.02 -9.57
CA LEU A 65 -3.23 3.89 -9.67
C LEU A 65 -2.50 5.14 -10.19
N GLN A 66 -3.22 6.15 -10.73
CA GLN A 66 -2.60 7.41 -11.10
C GLN A 66 -2.33 8.31 -9.87
N LEU A 67 -3.14 8.15 -8.82
CA LEU A 67 -3.12 8.92 -7.58
C LEU A 67 -2.52 8.12 -6.40
N GLU A 68 -2.87 6.84 -6.29
CA GLU A 68 -2.78 5.99 -5.09
C GLU A 68 -1.76 4.84 -5.23
N LYS A 69 -0.74 5.02 -6.05
CA LYS A 69 0.27 3.98 -6.35
C LYS A 69 1.14 3.57 -5.18
N ASP A 70 1.30 4.44 -4.19
CA ASP A 70 2.04 4.18 -2.97
C ASP A 70 1.37 3.11 -2.08
N TYR A 71 0.03 3.08 -2.03
CA TYR A 71 -0.70 1.95 -1.43
C TYR A 71 -0.41 0.65 -2.19
N TRP A 72 -0.46 0.67 -3.52
CA TRP A 72 -0.20 -0.51 -4.34
C TRP A 72 1.24 -1.02 -4.22
N LEU A 73 2.23 -0.13 -4.17
CA LEU A 73 3.65 -0.44 -4.03
C LEU A 73 4.09 -0.69 -2.59
N GLY A 74 3.18 -0.56 -1.61
CA GLY A 74 3.46 -0.77 -0.19
C GLY A 74 4.41 0.25 0.42
N THR A 75 4.41 1.49 -0.10
CA THR A 75 5.27 2.58 0.36
C THR A 75 4.51 3.68 1.10
N TYR A 76 3.19 3.56 1.24
CA TYR A 76 2.38 4.47 2.05
C TYR A 76 2.65 4.27 3.54
N GLU A 77 2.98 5.35 4.27
CA GLU A 77 3.15 5.35 5.73
C GLU A 77 3.99 4.17 6.27
N THR A 78 5.17 3.92 5.69
CA THR A 78 5.98 2.72 6.03
C THR A 78 6.38 2.62 7.50
N ASP A 79 6.54 3.77 8.16
CA ASP A 79 6.92 3.82 9.56
C ASP A 79 5.73 3.42 10.46
N LEU A 80 4.50 3.79 10.07
CA LEU A 80 3.27 3.29 10.71
C LEU A 80 3.07 1.79 10.46
N GLN A 81 3.33 1.31 9.24
CA GLN A 81 3.28 -0.14 8.95
C GLN A 81 4.24 -0.92 9.87
N ALA A 82 5.46 -0.42 10.04
CA ALA A 82 6.45 -1.01 10.93
C ALA A 82 5.98 -0.99 12.39
N ALA A 83 5.42 0.13 12.85
CA ALA A 83 4.88 0.25 14.20
C ALA A 83 3.71 -0.71 14.45
N VAL A 84 2.78 -0.86 13.49
CA VAL A 84 1.68 -1.84 13.60
C VAL A 84 2.25 -3.25 13.76
N ARG A 85 3.23 -3.63 12.92
CA ARG A 85 3.86 -4.95 13.01
C ARG A 85 4.60 -5.17 14.33
N GLU A 86 5.24 -4.14 14.88
CA GLU A 86 6.05 -4.24 16.10
C GLU A 86 5.19 -4.26 17.38
N PHE A 87 4.14 -3.45 17.43
CA PHE A 87 3.42 -3.18 18.67
C PHE A 87 2.05 -3.84 18.76
N VAL A 88 1.36 -4.11 17.65
CA VAL A 88 0.01 -4.70 17.68
C VAL A 88 0.11 -6.20 17.87
N GLN A 89 -0.61 -6.73 18.86
CA GLN A 89 -0.60 -8.15 19.17
C GLN A 89 -1.88 -8.87 18.72
N PRO A 90 -1.77 -10.18 18.41
CA PRO A 90 -2.93 -11.01 18.11
C PRO A 90 -3.96 -11.00 19.24
N GLY A 91 -5.25 -10.89 18.89
CA GLY A 91 -6.37 -10.87 19.83
C GLY A 91 -6.73 -9.49 20.37
N TRP A 92 -6.00 -8.43 20.01
CA TRP A 92 -6.33 -7.07 20.43
C TRP A 92 -7.58 -6.52 19.71
N VAL A 93 -8.20 -5.53 20.36
CA VAL A 93 -9.19 -4.65 19.75
C VAL A 93 -8.48 -3.37 19.33
N ALA A 94 -8.51 -3.06 18.03
CA ALA A 94 -7.92 -1.84 17.47
C ALA A 94 -9.01 -0.90 16.95
N TYR A 95 -8.73 0.39 17.02
CA TYR A 95 -9.60 1.45 16.49
C TYR A 95 -8.83 2.22 15.42
N ASP A 96 -9.37 2.29 14.20
CA ASP A 96 -8.86 3.12 13.11
C ASP A 96 -9.77 4.33 12.93
N VAL A 97 -9.27 5.53 13.23
CA VAL A 97 -10.04 6.78 13.20
C VAL A 97 -9.49 7.65 12.09
N GLY A 98 -10.33 7.95 11.08
CA GLY A 98 -9.88 8.52 9.80
C GLY A 98 -9.46 7.43 8.82
N ALA A 99 -10.24 6.34 8.75
CA ALA A 99 -9.89 5.12 8.02
C ALA A 99 -9.72 5.31 6.50
N ASN A 100 -10.23 6.39 5.91
CA ASN A 100 -10.16 6.73 4.49
C ASN A 100 -10.58 5.52 3.61
N ILE A 101 -9.72 5.02 2.72
CA ILE A 101 -9.96 3.83 1.89
C ILE A 101 -9.79 2.49 2.65
N GLY A 102 -9.45 2.51 3.94
CA GLY A 102 -9.31 1.35 4.81
C GLY A 102 -7.94 0.64 4.74
N TYR A 103 -6.89 1.29 4.22
CA TYR A 103 -5.56 0.67 4.12
C TYR A 103 -4.98 0.32 5.50
N ILE A 104 -5.07 1.24 6.47
CA ILE A 104 -4.60 1.00 7.85
C ILE A 104 -5.52 0.02 8.58
N THR A 105 -6.85 0.11 8.41
CA THR A 105 -7.81 -0.91 8.89
C THR A 105 -7.39 -2.32 8.53
N LEU A 106 -7.01 -2.57 7.27
CA LEU A 106 -6.60 -3.90 6.82
C LEU A 106 -5.25 -4.34 7.40
N LEU A 107 -4.32 -3.40 7.60
CA LEU A 107 -3.05 -3.69 8.28
C LEU A 107 -3.27 -4.10 9.73
N LEU A 108 -4.11 -3.35 10.45
CA LEU A 108 -4.52 -3.67 11.81
C LEU A 108 -5.22 -5.03 11.86
N ALA A 109 -6.14 -5.30 10.92
CA ALA A 109 -6.87 -6.57 10.86
C ALA A 109 -5.93 -7.77 10.68
N ARG A 110 -4.89 -7.61 9.85
CA ARG A 110 -3.84 -8.63 9.67
C ARG A 110 -3.02 -8.85 10.94
N ALA A 111 -2.71 -7.78 11.67
CA ALA A 111 -1.89 -7.83 12.88
C ALA A 111 -2.65 -8.42 14.09
N VAL A 112 -3.90 -8.00 14.31
CA VAL A 112 -4.73 -8.52 15.42
C VAL A 112 -5.21 -9.96 15.17
N GLY A 113 -5.25 -10.40 13.90
CA GLY A 113 -5.59 -11.77 13.52
C GLY A 113 -7.04 -12.16 13.84
N GLU A 114 -7.36 -13.45 13.65
CA GLU A 114 -8.75 -13.96 13.70
C GLU A 114 -9.47 -13.78 15.04
N ARG A 115 -8.71 -13.66 16.13
CA ARG A 115 -9.26 -13.46 17.48
C ARG A 115 -9.39 -11.98 17.87
N GLY A 116 -8.85 -11.09 17.05
CA GLY A 116 -8.90 -9.65 17.27
C GLY A 116 -10.09 -9.00 16.58
N GLN A 117 -10.26 -7.71 16.84
CA GLN A 117 -11.31 -6.90 16.21
C GLN A 117 -10.73 -5.55 15.80
N VAL A 118 -11.23 -5.01 14.69
CA VAL A 118 -10.87 -3.67 14.23
C VAL A 118 -12.17 -2.89 14.00
N PHE A 119 -12.28 -1.74 14.66
CA PHE A 119 -13.37 -0.80 14.46
C PHE A 119 -12.84 0.41 13.71
N SER A 120 -13.35 0.64 12.50
CA SER A 120 -12.90 1.73 11.63
C SER A 120 -13.96 2.80 11.46
N PHE A 121 -13.57 4.06 11.55
CA PHE A 121 -14.44 5.23 11.45
C PHE A 121 -13.86 6.21 10.41
N GLU A 122 -14.70 6.72 9.52
CA GLU A 122 -14.33 7.75 8.53
C GLU A 122 -15.42 8.83 8.49
N ALA A 123 -15.03 10.09 8.29
CA ALA A 123 -15.98 11.19 8.16
C ALA A 123 -16.64 11.17 6.77
N LEU A 124 -17.90 11.58 6.70
CA LEU A 124 -18.69 11.62 5.46
C LEU A 124 -18.33 12.82 4.57
#